data_AF-A0A3P7ISM2-F1
#
_entry.id   AF-A0A3P7ISM2-F1
#
_cell.length_a   1.000
_cell.length_b   1.000
_cell.length_c   1.000
_cell.angle_alpha   90.00
_cell.angle_beta   90.00
_cell.angle_gamma   90.00
#
_symmetry.space_group_name_H-M   'P 1'
#
loop_
_entity.id
_entity.type
_entity.pdbx_description
1 polymer ?
#
loop_
_entity_poly.entity_id
_entity_poly.type
_entity_poly.pdbx_seq_one_letter_code
_entity_poly.pdbx_strand_id
1 'polypeptide(L)'
;MGLLNKLSAFRIVWRFAKARKSGLLTWKAKSELVSQYMERMVTPFFDSVFLVSPRIIEMRVEDVHQLAKIPSLPANMKLEQFDELLAFPNNLSFLPLSNIPRNVTKLSALEMLDATRIPKHLITYVGPTITVEIKPKQGFYQNHLSMDFPYCNNCILQLEKCGSDHYEEMYDFCPLDLYSGNFSKMKSSLEALMKVPHRNLRIFVDGNLVHSDESPLDATLLTPTLFPSGQGNADDLMTAVDVNNATLSWQFCGSNQLHVQLCLVLAGCSDVRDFSLRDHSVLGQILSAQRIDSVGIVRAHQIFQSLPAAAQVCRCGVVRYFEVTKLLQYLVQKQLLDKNRLPVRGLEVLERTDDRSLLERYLLAASMKDCSVCTLRIVLYRGQYKT
;
A
#
# COMPACT_ATOMS: atom_id res chain seq x y z
N MET A 1 0.78 9.15 -10.07
CA MET A 1 1.38 9.76 -11.27
C MET A 1 2.85 9.43 -11.27
N GLY A 2 3.31 8.65 -12.25
CA GLY A 2 4.74 8.38 -12.43
C GLY A 2 5.31 9.33 -13.47
N LEU A 3 6.29 10.13 -13.08
CA LEU A 3 7.06 11.04 -13.95
C LEU A 3 8.42 10.41 -14.25
N LEU A 4 8.85 10.37 -15.51
CA LEU A 4 10.22 10.00 -15.85
C LEU A 4 11.13 11.22 -15.67
N ASN A 5 12.04 11.15 -14.71
CA ASN A 5 13.07 12.17 -14.55
C ASN A 5 14.16 11.96 -15.61
N LYS A 6 14.18 12.82 -16.64
CA LYS A 6 15.10 12.72 -17.79
C LYS A 6 16.58 12.82 -17.40
N LEU A 7 16.93 13.48 -16.28
CA LEU A 7 18.31 13.66 -15.83
C LEU A 7 18.84 12.42 -15.11
N SER A 8 17.98 11.75 -14.34
CA SER A 8 18.39 10.62 -13.49
C SER A 8 17.97 9.26 -14.04
N ALA A 9 17.17 9.23 -15.12
CA ALA A 9 16.55 8.04 -15.70
C ALA A 9 15.66 7.23 -14.74
N PHE A 10 15.38 7.74 -13.54
CA PHE A 10 14.44 7.15 -12.59
C PHE A 10 13.01 7.63 -12.86
N ARG A 11 12.04 6.73 -12.68
CA ARG A 11 10.63 7.12 -12.60
C ARG A 11 10.31 7.43 -11.15
N ILE A 12 9.72 8.59 -10.92
CA ILE A 12 9.35 9.09 -9.59
C ILE A 12 7.84 9.32 -9.51
N VAL A 13 7.30 9.33 -8.31
CA VAL A 13 5.90 9.67 -8.03
C VAL A 13 5.85 10.76 -6.97
N TRP A 14 4.86 11.64 -7.08
CA TRP A 14 4.56 12.64 -6.06
C TRP A 14 3.26 12.31 -5.33
N ARG A 15 3.30 12.32 -4.00
CA ARG A 15 2.14 12.13 -3.15
C ARG A 15 1.76 13.45 -2.49
N PHE A 16 0.64 14.00 -2.93
CA PHE A 16 0.02 15.19 -2.35
C PHE A 16 -1.00 14.82 -1.28
N ALA A 17 -1.13 15.68 -0.26
CA ALA A 17 -2.15 15.53 0.78
C ALA A 17 -3.54 15.88 0.26
N LYS A 18 -4.56 15.17 0.73
CA LYS A 18 -5.98 15.41 0.41
C LYS A 18 -6.77 15.81 1.65
N ALA A 19 -7.72 16.73 1.49
CA ALA A 19 -8.73 17.03 2.49
C ALA A 19 -9.75 15.90 2.57
N ARG A 20 -9.95 15.32 3.76
CA ARG A 20 -10.77 14.11 3.95
C ARG A 20 -12.22 14.25 3.48
N LYS A 21 -12.87 15.39 3.76
CA LYS A 21 -14.29 15.57 3.45
C LYS A 21 -14.56 15.71 1.96
N SER A 22 -13.67 16.39 1.24
CA SER A 22 -13.87 16.70 -0.18
C SER A 22 -13.10 15.78 -1.12
N GLY A 23 -12.08 15.06 -0.64
CA GLY A 23 -11.16 14.29 -1.48
C GLY A 23 -10.21 15.15 -2.34
N LEU A 24 -10.36 16.48 -2.31
CA LEU A 24 -9.53 17.44 -3.02
C LEU A 24 -8.16 17.57 -2.37
N LEU A 25 -7.15 18.00 -3.14
CA LEU A 25 -5.83 18.31 -2.59
C LEU A 25 -5.94 19.46 -1.59
N THR A 26 -5.06 19.46 -0.59
CA THR A 26 -5.05 20.48 0.47
C THR A 26 -3.68 21.11 0.65
N TRP A 27 -3.68 22.42 0.91
CA TRP A 27 -2.48 23.16 1.29
C TRP A 27 -2.01 22.92 2.71
N LYS A 28 -2.83 22.30 3.54
CA LYS A 28 -2.48 21.93 4.92
C LYS A 28 -1.72 20.61 4.96
N ALA A 29 -0.89 20.35 3.94
CA ALA A 29 -0.04 19.17 3.89
C ALA A 29 0.86 19.13 5.13
N LYS A 30 1.06 17.93 5.68
CA LYS A 30 1.93 17.69 6.84
C LYS A 30 3.03 16.71 6.46
N SER A 31 3.72 16.99 5.37
CA SER A 31 4.68 16.09 4.73
C SER A 31 5.83 15.74 5.69
N GLU A 32 6.32 16.71 6.47
CA GLU A 32 7.36 16.55 7.48
C GLU A 32 6.92 15.59 8.60
N LEU A 33 5.68 15.76 9.07
CA LEU A 33 5.11 14.90 10.12
C LEU A 33 4.96 13.45 9.64
N VAL A 34 4.49 13.27 8.40
CA VAL A 34 4.39 11.93 7.80
C VAL A 34 5.78 11.32 7.64
N SER A 35 6.76 12.09 7.18
CA SER A 35 8.14 11.63 7.02
C SER A 35 8.74 11.18 8.36
N GLN A 36 8.61 12.00 9.41
CA GLN A 36 9.09 11.67 10.76
C GLN A 36 8.37 10.44 11.35
N TYR A 37 7.07 10.31 11.12
CA TYR A 37 6.30 9.14 11.56
C TYR A 37 6.81 7.87 10.87
N MET A 38 7.01 7.91 9.54
CA MET A 38 7.57 6.77 8.81
C MET A 38 8.93 6.39 9.37
N GLU A 39 9.86 7.35 9.48
CA GLU A 39 11.23 7.12 9.94
C GLU A 39 11.30 6.58 11.37
N ARG A 40 10.54 7.16 12.31
CA ARG A 40 10.68 6.86 13.75
C ARG A 40 9.79 5.74 14.24
N MET A 41 8.63 5.55 13.61
CA MET A 41 7.60 4.62 14.10
C MET A 41 7.40 3.42 13.19
N VAL A 42 7.57 3.58 11.87
CA VAL A 42 7.29 2.50 10.91
C VAL A 42 8.57 1.77 10.52
N THR A 43 9.61 2.51 10.10
CA THR A 43 10.88 1.96 9.64
C THR A 43 11.51 0.93 10.57
N PRO A 44 11.48 1.08 11.91
CA PRO A 44 12.09 0.09 12.80
C PRO A 44 11.46 -1.32 12.77
N PHE A 45 10.26 -1.48 12.20
CA PHE A 45 9.60 -2.78 12.08
C PHE A 45 9.98 -3.53 10.80
N PHE A 46 10.69 -2.89 9.89
CA PHE A 46 10.97 -3.44 8.57
C PHE A 46 12.45 -3.38 8.22
N ASP A 47 12.92 -4.37 7.48
CA ASP A 47 14.22 -4.28 6.85
C ASP A 47 14.23 -3.15 5.83
N SER A 48 15.37 -2.45 5.75
CA SER A 48 15.53 -1.29 4.88
C SER A 48 15.30 -1.62 3.40
N VAL A 49 15.44 -2.88 3.00
CA VAL A 49 15.20 -3.36 1.62
C VAL A 49 13.74 -3.26 1.20
N PHE A 50 12.79 -3.26 2.14
CA PHE A 50 11.35 -3.18 1.86
C PHE A 50 10.81 -1.75 1.85
N LEU A 51 11.64 -0.76 2.20
CA LEU A 51 11.21 0.62 2.39
C LEU A 51 11.85 1.58 1.39
N VAL A 52 11.04 2.54 0.94
CA VAL A 52 11.52 3.67 0.12
C VAL A 52 11.45 4.93 0.97
N SER A 53 12.60 5.58 1.15
CA SER A 53 12.66 6.86 1.86
C SER A 53 12.13 7.99 0.96
N PRO A 54 11.05 8.68 1.34
CA PRO A 54 10.54 9.80 0.54
C PRO A 54 11.42 11.04 0.70
N ARG A 55 11.50 11.85 -0.35
CA ARG A 55 12.05 13.20 -0.31
C ARG A 55 10.91 14.22 -0.23
N ILE A 56 10.98 15.16 0.70
CA ILE A 56 10.04 16.28 0.73
C ILE A 56 10.47 17.29 -0.34
N ILE A 57 9.53 17.64 -1.21
CA ILE A 57 9.72 18.68 -2.23
C ILE A 57 8.65 19.76 -2.07
N GLU A 58 8.93 20.94 -2.61
CA GLU A 58 7.94 22.01 -2.74
C GLU A 58 7.72 22.36 -4.20
N MET A 59 6.46 22.63 -4.55
CA MET A 59 6.05 23.00 -5.91
C MET A 59 5.14 24.23 -5.84
N ARG A 60 5.16 25.08 -6.88
CA ARG A 60 4.26 26.24 -6.92
C ARG A 60 2.81 25.76 -6.98
N VAL A 61 1.92 26.47 -6.29
CA VAL A 61 0.49 26.13 -6.25
C VAL A 61 -0.11 26.03 -7.66
N GLU A 62 0.31 26.92 -8.55
CA GLU A 62 -0.14 26.97 -9.94
C GLU A 62 0.28 25.71 -10.70
N ASP A 63 1.51 25.23 -10.50
CA ASP A 63 2.01 24.02 -11.15
C ASP A 63 1.26 22.78 -10.61
N VAL A 64 1.05 22.72 -9.29
CA VAL A 64 0.27 21.63 -8.68
C VAL A 64 -1.18 21.65 -9.13
N HIS A 65 -1.77 22.83 -9.37
CA HIS A 65 -3.12 22.94 -9.93
C HIS A 65 -3.21 22.26 -11.31
N GLN A 66 -2.20 22.41 -12.16
CA GLN A 66 -2.12 21.72 -13.44
C GLN A 66 -1.93 20.20 -13.27
N LEU A 67 -0.99 19.79 -12.42
CA LEU A 67 -0.75 18.36 -12.13
C LEU A 67 -1.98 17.67 -11.54
N ALA A 68 -2.76 18.38 -10.72
CA ALA A 68 -3.97 17.89 -10.10
C ALA A 68 -5.12 17.66 -11.10
N LYS A 69 -4.94 17.93 -12.40
CA LYS A 69 -5.87 17.54 -13.47
C LYS A 69 -5.71 16.07 -13.88
N ILE A 70 -4.50 15.51 -13.73
CA ILE A 70 -4.18 14.16 -14.22
C ILE A 70 -5.11 13.06 -13.67
N PRO A 71 -5.62 13.08 -12.42
CA PRO A 71 -6.55 12.04 -11.97
C PRO A 71 -7.89 12.04 -12.73
N SER A 72 -8.23 13.12 -13.44
CA SER A 72 -9.42 13.24 -14.30
C SER A 72 -9.15 12.79 -15.74
N LEU A 73 -7.91 12.50 -16.10
CA LEU A 73 -7.55 12.09 -17.46
C LEU A 73 -7.75 10.57 -17.64
N PRO A 74 -7.92 10.08 -18.88
CA PRO A 74 -8.00 8.65 -19.15
C PRO A 74 -6.85 7.86 -18.53
N ALA A 75 -7.16 6.66 -18.04
CA ALA A 75 -6.16 5.77 -17.45
C ALA A 75 -5.02 5.49 -18.45
N ASN A 76 -3.78 5.44 -17.96
CA ASN A 76 -2.57 5.21 -18.75
C ASN A 76 -2.29 6.26 -19.85
N MET A 77 -3.01 7.39 -19.88
CA MET A 77 -2.66 8.52 -20.77
C MET A 77 -1.23 9.01 -20.47
N LYS A 78 -0.39 9.04 -21.50
CA LYS A 78 0.98 9.55 -21.42
C LYS A 78 0.98 11.02 -21.81
N LEU A 79 1.67 11.82 -21.00
CA LEU A 79 1.98 13.21 -21.28
C LEU A 79 3.50 13.32 -21.33
N GLU A 80 4.04 13.83 -22.44
CA GLU A 80 5.47 13.95 -22.68
C GLU A 80 6.02 15.28 -22.16
N GLN A 81 5.17 16.30 -22.13
CA GLN A 81 5.48 17.67 -21.72
C GLN A 81 4.45 18.20 -20.72
N PHE A 82 4.92 19.04 -19.80
CA PHE A 82 4.06 19.68 -18.80
C PHE A 82 2.98 20.57 -19.44
N ASP A 83 3.31 21.27 -20.53
CA ASP A 83 2.42 22.22 -21.19
C ASP A 83 1.16 21.56 -21.77
N GLU A 84 1.18 20.26 -22.02
CA GLU A 84 0.00 19.50 -22.42
C GLU A 84 -1.11 19.58 -21.36
N LEU A 85 -0.77 19.75 -20.08
CA LEU A 85 -1.73 19.94 -18.99
C LEU A 85 -2.46 21.29 -19.06
N LEU A 86 -1.83 22.30 -19.67
CA LEU A 86 -2.39 23.65 -19.80
C LEU A 86 -3.56 23.67 -20.79
N ALA A 87 -3.59 22.74 -21.75
CA ALA A 87 -4.68 22.61 -22.71
C ALA A 87 -5.98 22.09 -22.07
N PHE A 88 -5.90 21.44 -20.91
CA PHE A 88 -7.07 20.90 -20.24
C PHE A 88 -7.80 21.96 -19.39
N PRO A 89 -9.14 21.90 -19.30
CA PRO A 89 -9.94 22.79 -18.47
C PRO A 89 -9.54 22.78 -16.98
N ASN A 90 -9.61 23.95 -16.33
CA ASN A 90 -9.24 24.11 -14.91
C ASN A 90 -10.17 23.39 -13.93
N ASN A 91 -11.44 23.15 -14.32
CA ASN A 91 -12.40 22.41 -13.49
C ASN A 91 -12.07 20.92 -13.35
N LEU A 92 -11.17 20.38 -14.17
CA LEU A 92 -10.65 19.02 -14.00
C LEU A 92 -9.66 18.90 -12.83
N SER A 93 -9.17 20.02 -12.29
CA SER A 93 -8.18 20.02 -11.22
C SER A 93 -8.80 19.66 -9.87
N PHE A 94 -8.20 18.68 -9.20
CA PHE A 94 -8.49 18.34 -7.82
C PHE A 94 -7.90 19.34 -6.80
N LEU A 95 -7.32 20.46 -7.26
CA LEU A 95 -6.83 21.57 -6.43
C LEU A 95 -7.45 22.88 -6.92
N PRO A 96 -8.71 23.20 -6.58
CA PRO A 96 -9.30 24.48 -6.96
C PRO A 96 -8.56 25.65 -6.32
N LEU A 97 -8.04 26.57 -7.13
CA LEU A 97 -7.25 27.72 -6.65
C LEU A 97 -8.04 28.63 -5.71
N SER A 98 -9.37 28.71 -5.88
CA SER A 98 -10.26 29.46 -4.98
C SER A 98 -10.22 28.99 -3.52
N ASN A 99 -9.78 27.76 -3.27
CA ASN A 99 -9.67 27.19 -1.93
C ASN A 99 -8.32 27.46 -1.25
N ILE A 100 -7.39 28.12 -1.94
CA ILE A 100 -6.03 28.36 -1.49
C ILE A 100 -5.89 29.81 -0.99
N PRO A 101 -5.45 30.03 0.27
CA PRO A 101 -5.15 31.37 0.76
C PRO A 101 -4.07 32.05 -0.08
N ARG A 102 -4.23 33.35 -0.35
CA ARG A 102 -3.31 34.12 -1.21
C ARG A 102 -1.84 34.14 -0.74
N ASN A 103 -1.61 33.90 0.55
CA ASN A 103 -0.27 33.86 1.14
C ASN A 103 0.43 32.49 0.97
N VAL A 104 -0.27 31.48 0.44
CA VAL A 104 0.29 30.16 0.15
C VAL A 104 0.67 30.11 -1.32
N THR A 105 1.98 30.16 -1.60
CA THR A 105 2.52 30.13 -2.97
C THR A 105 3.09 28.77 -3.36
N LYS A 106 3.32 27.89 -2.38
CA LYS A 106 3.89 26.56 -2.59
C LYS A 106 3.14 25.49 -1.81
N LEU A 107 3.23 24.26 -2.30
CA LEU A 107 2.72 23.05 -1.67
C LEU A 107 3.84 22.04 -1.50
N SER A 108 3.90 21.41 -0.33
CA SER A 108 4.80 20.29 -0.10
C SER A 108 4.19 18.97 -0.57
N ALA A 109 5.04 18.09 -1.08
CA ALA A 109 4.70 16.73 -1.48
C ALA A 109 5.80 15.74 -1.08
N LEU A 110 5.44 14.46 -1.00
CA LEU A 110 6.41 13.38 -0.84
C LEU A 110 6.76 12.82 -2.22
N GLU A 111 8.00 12.99 -2.62
CA GLU A 111 8.59 12.37 -3.81
C GLU A 111 9.18 11.01 -3.47
N MET A 112 8.83 9.98 -4.23
CA MET A 112 9.30 8.61 -4.03
C MET A 112 9.64 7.99 -5.37
N LEU A 113 10.47 6.94 -5.36
CA LEU A 113 10.64 6.08 -6.53
C LEU A 113 9.31 5.44 -6.90
N ASP A 114 9.05 5.35 -8.20
CA ASP A 114 7.90 4.62 -8.70
C ASP A 114 8.10 3.11 -8.52
N ALA A 115 7.38 2.53 -7.57
CA ALA A 115 7.52 1.10 -7.27
C ALA A 115 7.06 0.18 -8.40
N THR A 116 6.29 0.70 -9.38
CA THR A 116 5.67 -0.07 -10.47
C THR A 116 6.57 -0.26 -11.70
N ARG A 117 7.81 0.24 -11.65
CA ARG A 117 8.75 0.14 -12.76
C ARG A 117 10.20 0.06 -12.27
N ILE A 118 10.98 -0.86 -12.84
CA ILE A 118 12.42 -0.90 -12.59
C ILE A 118 13.11 0.22 -13.41
N PRO A 119 14.10 0.94 -12.83
CA PRO A 119 14.90 1.90 -13.57
C PRO A 119 15.61 1.24 -14.77
N LYS A 120 15.43 1.82 -15.96
CA LYS A 120 15.91 1.23 -17.23
C LYS A 120 17.44 1.08 -17.32
N HIS A 121 18.20 1.84 -16.53
CA HIS A 121 19.65 1.80 -16.54
C HIS A 121 20.25 0.63 -15.73
N LEU A 122 19.41 -0.20 -15.10
CA LEU A 122 19.86 -1.47 -14.53
C LEU A 122 20.01 -2.47 -15.69
N ILE A 123 21.18 -2.43 -16.35
CA ILE A 123 21.52 -3.06 -17.65
C ILE A 123 21.34 -4.60 -17.65
N THR A 124 21.27 -5.23 -16.48
CA THR A 124 21.14 -6.68 -16.31
C THR A 124 19.76 -7.25 -16.69
N TYR A 125 18.79 -6.39 -16.99
CA TYR A 125 17.37 -6.71 -17.04
C TYR A 125 16.76 -6.44 -18.43
N VAL A 126 16.12 -7.44 -19.06
CA VAL A 126 15.47 -7.32 -20.38
C VAL A 126 13.97 -7.65 -20.28
N GLY A 127 13.09 -6.87 -20.92
CA GLY A 127 11.64 -7.15 -20.90
C GLY A 127 10.82 -6.30 -19.91
N PRO A 128 9.50 -6.55 -19.81
CA PRO A 128 8.58 -5.68 -19.08
C PRO A 128 8.74 -5.83 -17.56
N THR A 129 8.56 -4.74 -16.81
CA THR A 129 8.38 -4.82 -15.35
C THR A 129 6.93 -5.16 -15.03
N ILE A 130 6.67 -6.32 -14.44
CA ILE A 130 5.36 -6.67 -13.89
C ILE A 130 5.36 -6.36 -12.39
N THR A 131 4.38 -5.59 -11.91
CA THR A 131 4.21 -5.29 -10.48
C THR A 131 2.84 -5.66 -9.97
N VAL A 132 2.80 -6.40 -8.86
CA VAL A 132 1.57 -6.73 -8.14
C VAL A 132 1.56 -5.94 -6.82
N GLU A 133 0.59 -5.04 -6.66
CA GLU A 133 0.29 -4.34 -5.41
C GLU A 133 -0.80 -5.12 -4.66
N ILE A 134 -0.54 -5.50 -3.41
CA ILE A 134 -1.49 -6.23 -2.54
C ILE A 134 -1.70 -5.43 -1.26
N LYS A 135 -2.95 -5.30 -0.81
CA LYS A 135 -3.29 -4.88 0.55
C LYS A 135 -3.65 -6.12 1.37
N PRO A 136 -2.70 -6.64 2.19
CA PRO A 136 -2.86 -7.95 2.81
C PRO A 136 -3.84 -7.97 3.99
N LYS A 137 -4.23 -6.78 4.50
CA LYS A 137 -5.15 -6.61 5.63
C LYS A 137 -4.63 -7.27 6.92
N GLN A 138 -5.50 -7.42 7.92
CA GLN A 138 -5.13 -7.94 9.24
C GLN A 138 -4.94 -9.47 9.20
N GLY A 139 -3.73 -9.94 9.50
CA GLY A 139 -3.35 -11.36 9.45
C GLY A 139 -3.58 -12.17 10.73
N PHE A 140 -4.39 -11.68 11.67
CA PHE A 140 -4.71 -12.38 12.91
C PHE A 140 -6.18 -12.13 13.32
N TYR A 141 -6.74 -12.99 14.16
CA TYR A 141 -8.10 -12.80 14.68
C TYR A 141 -8.20 -11.56 15.56
N GLN A 142 -9.36 -10.92 15.61
CA GLN A 142 -9.57 -9.82 16.54
C GLN A 142 -9.60 -10.35 17.98
N ASN A 143 -8.90 -9.66 18.87
CA ASN A 143 -9.00 -9.93 20.30
C ASN A 143 -10.12 -9.06 20.87
N HIS A 144 -11.29 -9.65 21.12
CA HIS A 144 -12.36 -9.00 21.87
C HIS A 144 -12.58 -9.78 23.16
N LEU A 145 -12.15 -9.19 24.28
CA LEU A 145 -12.47 -9.71 25.61
C LEU A 145 -13.99 -9.94 25.66
N SER A 146 -14.41 -11.17 25.95
CA SER A 146 -15.81 -11.65 26.02
C SER A 146 -16.54 -12.02 24.72
N MET A 147 -15.92 -11.95 23.54
CA MET A 147 -16.53 -12.41 22.29
C MET A 147 -15.57 -13.26 21.47
N ASP A 148 -15.95 -14.50 21.20
CA ASP A 148 -15.26 -15.38 20.25
C ASP A 148 -15.94 -15.26 18.88
N PHE A 149 -15.24 -14.70 17.90
CA PHE A 149 -15.73 -14.54 16.54
C PHE A 149 -15.00 -15.52 15.62
N PRO A 150 -15.71 -16.42 14.92
CA PRO A 150 -15.08 -17.41 14.04
C PRO A 150 -14.59 -16.82 12.71
N TYR A 151 -14.67 -15.50 12.52
CA TYR A 151 -14.35 -14.81 11.27
C TYR A 151 -13.28 -13.74 11.49
N CYS A 152 -12.41 -13.57 10.50
CA CYS A 152 -11.45 -12.47 10.51
C CYS A 152 -12.15 -11.12 10.24
N ASN A 153 -11.47 -10.02 10.59
CA ASN A 153 -12.02 -8.67 10.40
C ASN A 153 -12.37 -8.37 8.92
N ASN A 154 -11.60 -8.89 7.96
CA ASN A 154 -11.91 -8.69 6.54
C ASN A 154 -13.22 -9.37 6.15
N CYS A 155 -13.40 -10.65 6.51
CA CYS A 155 -14.62 -11.41 6.22
C CYS A 155 -15.86 -10.76 6.85
N ILE A 156 -15.77 -10.27 8.11
CA ILE A 156 -16.87 -9.55 8.76
C ILE A 156 -17.22 -8.26 7.99
N LEU A 157 -16.21 -7.48 7.60
CA LEU A 157 -16.42 -6.25 6.82
C LEU A 157 -16.98 -6.52 5.42
N GLN A 158 -16.70 -7.70 4.84
CA GLN A 158 -17.31 -8.07 3.57
C GLN A 158 -18.78 -8.42 3.73
N LEU A 159 -19.17 -9.17 4.76
CA LEU A 159 -20.58 -9.44 5.05
C LEU A 159 -21.38 -8.15 5.24
N GLU A 160 -20.78 -7.12 5.86
CA GLU A 160 -21.41 -5.81 6.05
C GLU A 160 -21.52 -5.00 4.75
N LYS A 161 -20.52 -5.09 3.87
CA LYS A 161 -20.48 -4.31 2.61
C LYS A 161 -21.15 -4.98 1.43
N CYS A 162 -21.35 -6.30 1.49
CA CYS A 162 -22.03 -7.06 0.46
C CYS A 162 -23.50 -6.56 0.37
N GLY A 163 -23.92 -6.17 -0.83
CA GLY A 163 -25.25 -5.56 -1.03
C GLY A 163 -25.32 -4.05 -0.78
N SER A 164 -24.17 -3.37 -0.65
CA SER A 164 -24.05 -1.90 -0.71
C SER A 164 -23.38 -1.46 -2.02
N ASP A 165 -23.36 -0.16 -2.32
CA ASP A 165 -22.67 0.43 -3.50
C ASP A 165 -21.14 0.18 -3.53
N HIS A 166 -20.57 -0.53 -2.55
CA HIS A 166 -19.13 -0.72 -2.42
C HIS A 166 -18.59 -1.98 -3.10
N TYR A 167 -19.34 -3.09 -3.13
CA TYR A 167 -18.95 -4.35 -3.76
C TYR A 167 -20.17 -5.10 -4.30
N GLU A 168 -20.12 -5.51 -5.58
CA GLU A 168 -21.20 -6.26 -6.23
C GLU A 168 -21.27 -7.72 -5.75
N GLU A 169 -20.12 -8.31 -5.39
CA GLU A 169 -20.01 -9.70 -4.93
C GLU A 169 -19.05 -9.86 -3.73
N MET A 170 -19.22 -10.95 -2.98
CA MET A 170 -18.23 -11.40 -2.00
C MET A 170 -17.07 -12.10 -2.72
N TYR A 171 -15.86 -11.98 -2.19
CA TYR A 171 -14.72 -12.77 -2.66
C TYR A 171 -14.31 -13.84 -1.64
N ASP A 172 -13.42 -14.73 -2.04
CA ASP A 172 -12.88 -15.78 -1.17
C ASP A 172 -11.53 -15.38 -0.52
N PHE A 173 -11.10 -14.12 -0.66
CA PHE A 173 -9.84 -13.67 -0.06
C PHE A 173 -9.94 -13.56 1.47
N CYS A 174 -9.18 -14.43 2.14
CA CYS A 174 -8.97 -14.41 3.58
C CYS A 174 -7.53 -14.01 3.93
N PRO A 175 -7.32 -12.91 4.68
CA PRO A 175 -6.01 -12.55 5.20
C PRO A 175 -5.38 -13.62 6.08
N LEU A 176 -6.16 -14.35 6.89
CA LEU A 176 -5.60 -15.39 7.75
C LEU A 176 -4.95 -16.51 6.94
N ASP A 177 -5.52 -16.83 5.77
CA ASP A 177 -4.93 -17.79 4.84
C ASP A 177 -3.67 -17.23 4.18
N LEU A 178 -3.67 -15.94 3.81
CA LEU A 178 -2.49 -15.25 3.29
C LEU A 178 -1.33 -15.25 4.31
N TYR A 179 -1.60 -15.11 5.60
CA TYR A 179 -0.59 -15.09 6.66
C TYR A 179 -0.36 -16.46 7.33
N SER A 180 -0.99 -17.53 6.84
CA SER A 180 -1.05 -18.81 7.54
C SER A 180 0.28 -19.57 7.64
N GLY A 181 1.26 -19.23 6.78
CA GLY A 181 2.46 -20.05 6.57
C GLY A 181 2.16 -21.41 5.92
N ASN A 182 0.92 -21.65 5.47
CA ASN A 182 0.54 -22.83 4.70
C ASN A 182 0.45 -22.46 3.22
N PHE A 183 1.22 -23.18 2.39
CA PHE A 183 1.32 -22.87 0.96
C PHE A 183 -0.04 -22.93 0.24
N SER A 184 -0.81 -23.99 0.47
CA SER A 184 -2.11 -24.17 -0.19
C SER A 184 -3.08 -23.03 0.15
N LYS A 185 -3.16 -22.66 1.42
CA LYS A 185 -4.00 -21.56 1.89
C LYS A 185 -3.56 -20.21 1.34
N MET A 186 -2.26 -19.90 1.39
CA MET A 186 -1.73 -18.66 0.84
C MET A 186 -1.99 -18.56 -0.67
N LYS A 187 -1.76 -19.65 -1.40
CA LYS A 187 -2.01 -19.75 -2.83
C LYS A 187 -3.48 -19.48 -3.16
N SER A 188 -4.41 -20.17 -2.49
CA SER A 188 -5.85 -19.95 -2.69
C SER A 188 -6.29 -18.51 -2.36
N SER A 189 -5.71 -17.91 -1.32
CA SER A 189 -5.97 -16.52 -0.96
C SER A 189 -5.51 -15.54 -2.06
N LEU A 190 -4.34 -15.76 -2.66
CA LEU A 190 -3.84 -14.96 -3.78
C LEU A 190 -4.65 -15.19 -5.06
N GLU A 191 -5.04 -16.43 -5.36
CA GLU A 191 -5.90 -16.75 -6.50
C GLU A 191 -7.26 -16.05 -6.38
N ALA A 192 -7.83 -15.98 -5.18
CA ALA A 192 -9.05 -15.24 -4.92
C ALA A 192 -8.90 -13.73 -5.22
N LEU A 193 -7.79 -13.11 -4.80
CA LEU A 193 -7.50 -11.70 -5.12
C LEU A 193 -7.27 -11.45 -6.61
N MET A 194 -6.67 -12.40 -7.32
CA MET A 194 -6.42 -12.27 -8.76
C MET A 194 -7.69 -12.46 -9.58
N LYS A 195 -8.65 -13.23 -9.07
CA LYS A 195 -9.98 -13.38 -9.68
C LYS A 195 -10.86 -12.16 -9.41
N VAL A 196 -10.89 -11.70 -8.16
CA VAL A 196 -11.70 -10.56 -7.72
C VAL A 196 -10.82 -9.58 -6.92
N PRO A 197 -10.22 -8.57 -7.56
CA PRO A 197 -9.22 -7.71 -6.92
C PRO A 197 -9.74 -6.82 -5.80
N HIS A 198 -10.97 -6.33 -5.96
CA HIS A 198 -11.52 -5.23 -5.15
C HIS A 198 -10.45 -4.11 -4.99
N ARG A 199 -10.45 -3.42 -3.85
CA ARG A 199 -9.41 -2.43 -3.51
C ARG A 199 -8.17 -3.07 -2.88
N ASN A 200 -7.99 -4.38 -3.04
CA ASN A 200 -6.97 -5.17 -2.35
C ASN A 200 -5.87 -5.70 -3.30
N LEU A 201 -6.09 -5.72 -4.61
CA LEU A 201 -5.07 -6.08 -5.58
C LEU A 201 -5.07 -5.15 -6.79
N ARG A 202 -3.86 -4.82 -7.28
CA ARG A 202 -3.64 -4.13 -8.56
C ARG A 202 -2.44 -4.72 -9.27
N ILE A 203 -2.50 -4.83 -10.59
CA ILE A 203 -1.38 -5.29 -11.42
C ILE A 203 -0.98 -4.20 -12.40
N PHE A 204 0.32 -3.98 -12.51
CA PHE A 204 0.93 -3.02 -13.41
C PHE A 204 1.93 -3.69 -14.35
N VAL A 205 1.98 -3.22 -15.60
CA VAL A 205 3.00 -3.60 -16.60
C VAL A 205 3.71 -2.35 -17.09
N ASP A 206 5.02 -2.28 -16.87
CA ASP A 206 5.85 -1.09 -17.08
C ASP A 206 5.28 0.18 -16.43
N GLY A 207 4.59 -0.05 -15.31
CA GLY A 207 3.92 0.96 -14.51
C GLY A 207 2.67 1.57 -15.13
N ASN A 208 2.04 0.87 -16.08
CA ASN A 208 0.67 1.09 -16.52
C ASN A 208 -0.26 0.12 -15.79
N LEU A 209 -1.41 0.58 -15.31
CA LEU A 209 -2.39 -0.28 -14.63
C LEU A 209 -3.05 -1.18 -15.68
N VAL A 210 -2.99 -2.50 -15.48
CA VAL A 210 -3.59 -3.49 -16.38
C VAL A 210 -4.69 -4.32 -15.74
N HIS A 211 -4.72 -4.42 -14.40
CA HIS A 211 -5.74 -5.18 -13.68
C HIS A 211 -6.05 -4.54 -12.32
N SER A 212 -7.34 -4.32 -12.07
CA SER A 212 -7.89 -3.79 -10.82
C SER A 212 -9.40 -4.01 -10.78
N ASP A 213 -10.06 -3.63 -9.69
CA ASP A 213 -11.53 -3.63 -9.58
C ASP A 213 -12.20 -2.72 -10.62
N GLU A 214 -11.64 -1.52 -10.84
CA GLU A 214 -12.21 -0.54 -11.78
C GLU A 214 -11.82 -0.82 -13.24
N SER A 215 -10.92 -1.77 -13.47
CA SER A 215 -10.45 -2.18 -14.79
C SER A 215 -10.04 -3.65 -14.71
N PRO A 216 -11.02 -4.56 -14.58
CA PRO A 216 -10.74 -5.98 -14.50
C PRO A 216 -10.18 -6.45 -15.84
N LEU A 217 -9.25 -7.39 -15.75
CA LEU A 217 -8.63 -8.01 -16.91
C LEU A 217 -9.23 -9.39 -16.98
N ASP A 218 -9.70 -9.77 -18.17
CA ASP A 218 -10.18 -11.13 -18.38
C ASP A 218 -9.06 -12.12 -18.03
N ALA A 219 -9.40 -13.18 -17.29
CA ALA A 219 -8.46 -14.21 -16.88
C ALA A 219 -7.72 -14.84 -18.08
N THR A 220 -8.39 -14.95 -19.25
CA THR A 220 -7.80 -15.45 -20.50
C THR A 220 -6.76 -14.49 -21.08
N LEU A 221 -6.89 -13.19 -20.80
CA LEU A 221 -5.99 -12.15 -21.26
C LEU A 221 -4.86 -11.84 -20.27
N LEU A 222 -4.92 -12.36 -19.05
CA LEU A 222 -3.92 -12.11 -18.02
C LEU A 222 -2.51 -12.53 -18.47
N THR A 223 -2.34 -13.80 -18.84
CA THR A 223 -1.04 -14.32 -19.31
C THR A 223 -0.50 -13.56 -20.54
N PRO A 224 -1.25 -13.40 -21.66
CA PRO A 224 -0.71 -12.68 -22.82
C PRO A 224 -0.46 -11.19 -22.55
N THR A 225 -1.18 -10.57 -21.61
CA THR A 225 -0.93 -9.17 -21.21
C THR A 225 0.34 -9.03 -20.38
N LEU A 226 0.61 -10.00 -19.50
CA LEU A 226 1.83 -10.04 -18.69
C LEU A 226 3.05 -10.42 -19.53
N PHE A 227 2.88 -11.28 -20.55
CA PHE A 227 3.95 -11.80 -21.40
C PHE A 227 3.66 -11.62 -22.91
N PRO A 228 3.65 -10.38 -23.42
CA PRO A 228 3.17 -10.07 -24.78
C PRO A 228 4.06 -10.58 -25.92
N SER A 229 5.33 -10.90 -25.66
CA SER A 229 6.27 -11.40 -26.68
C SER A 229 6.19 -12.92 -26.89
N GLY A 230 5.37 -13.66 -26.11
CA GLY A 230 5.34 -15.12 -26.13
C GLY A 230 6.66 -15.79 -25.71
N GLN A 231 7.67 -15.00 -25.32
CA GLN A 231 9.00 -15.45 -24.86
C GLN A 231 9.04 -15.77 -23.36
N GLY A 232 7.91 -15.57 -22.68
CA GLY A 232 7.66 -15.98 -21.31
C GLY A 232 6.28 -16.63 -21.26
N ASN A 233 6.15 -17.85 -20.76
CA ASN A 233 4.87 -18.30 -20.21
C ASN A 233 4.90 -18.07 -18.68
N ALA A 234 3.83 -18.44 -17.97
CA ALA A 234 3.88 -18.42 -16.51
C ALA A 234 5.14 -19.14 -16.01
N ASP A 235 5.64 -20.14 -16.74
CA ASP A 235 6.77 -20.99 -16.41
C ASP A 235 8.16 -20.34 -16.43
N ASP A 236 8.29 -19.14 -17.00
CA ASP A 236 9.55 -18.38 -17.17
C ASP A 236 9.77 -17.33 -16.06
N LEU A 237 9.07 -17.45 -14.92
CA LEU A 237 9.11 -16.48 -13.83
C LEU A 237 10.41 -16.56 -13.02
N MET A 238 11.47 -15.87 -13.47
CA MET A 238 12.74 -15.80 -12.75
C MET A 238 12.74 -14.71 -11.66
N THR A 239 12.73 -15.18 -10.40
CA THR A 239 13.30 -14.72 -9.11
C THR A 239 13.29 -13.25 -8.62
N ALA A 240 12.94 -13.17 -7.32
CA ALA A 240 13.30 -12.20 -6.29
C ALA A 240 14.72 -11.58 -6.37
N VAL A 241 14.78 -10.27 -6.20
CA VAL A 241 16.03 -9.54 -5.96
C VAL A 241 16.46 -9.77 -4.50
N ASP A 242 17.40 -10.68 -4.27
CA ASP A 242 18.29 -10.61 -3.11
C ASP A 242 19.46 -9.69 -3.50
N VAL A 243 19.49 -8.49 -2.91
CA VAL A 243 20.49 -7.45 -3.24
C VAL A 243 21.88 -7.82 -2.72
N ASN A 244 22.03 -8.88 -1.91
CA ASN A 244 23.27 -9.18 -1.18
C ASN A 244 23.90 -10.53 -1.48
N ASN A 245 23.27 -11.43 -2.24
CA ASN A 245 23.88 -12.72 -2.58
C ASN A 245 23.74 -13.05 -4.07
N ALA A 246 24.81 -12.76 -4.80
CA ALA A 246 25.04 -13.36 -6.11
C ALA A 246 25.29 -14.86 -5.92
N THR A 247 24.21 -15.66 -5.91
CA THR A 247 24.10 -17.05 -6.41
C THR A 247 22.87 -17.69 -5.75
N LEU A 248 21.74 -17.69 -6.45
CA LEU A 248 20.65 -18.63 -6.18
C LEU A 248 20.29 -19.30 -7.50
N SER A 249 20.52 -20.61 -7.55
CA SER A 249 20.06 -21.53 -8.60
C SER A 249 18.58 -21.81 -8.36
N TRP A 250 17.73 -21.60 -9.37
CA TRP A 250 16.27 -21.82 -9.26
C TRP A 250 15.87 -23.00 -10.12
N GLN A 251 15.20 -23.97 -9.48
CA GLN A 251 14.75 -25.19 -10.11
C GLN A 251 13.33 -24.98 -10.66
N PHE A 252 13.20 -25.13 -11.98
CA PHE A 252 11.96 -25.07 -12.75
C PHE A 252 10.88 -25.98 -12.15
N CYS A 253 9.68 -25.44 -11.91
CA CYS A 253 8.48 -26.24 -11.63
C CYS A 253 7.34 -25.75 -12.53
N GLY A 254 7.05 -26.49 -13.60
CA GLY A 254 6.09 -26.10 -14.65
C GLY A 254 4.63 -25.98 -14.17
N SER A 255 3.89 -25.18 -14.92
CA SER A 255 2.45 -24.87 -14.90
C SER A 255 1.91 -24.12 -13.66
N ASN A 256 1.43 -22.88 -13.88
CA ASN A 256 0.64 -22.00 -13.00
C ASN A 256 1.43 -21.14 -11.95
N GLN A 257 2.48 -20.46 -12.39
CA GLN A 257 3.54 -19.96 -11.51
C GLN A 257 3.40 -18.56 -10.84
N LEU A 258 2.58 -17.61 -11.31
CA LEU A 258 2.58 -16.26 -10.71
C LEU A 258 2.19 -16.28 -9.22
N HIS A 259 1.12 -17.00 -8.87
CA HIS A 259 0.68 -17.14 -7.48
C HIS A 259 1.72 -17.88 -6.62
N VAL A 260 2.40 -18.88 -7.19
CA VAL A 260 3.46 -19.64 -6.49
C VAL A 260 4.65 -18.73 -6.18
N GLN A 261 5.13 -17.98 -7.17
CA GLN A 261 6.23 -17.05 -6.96
C GLN A 261 5.85 -15.96 -5.95
N LEU A 262 4.62 -15.44 -6.04
CA LEU A 262 4.11 -14.50 -5.04
C LEU A 262 4.10 -15.12 -3.65
N CYS A 263 3.64 -16.37 -3.47
CA CYS A 263 3.70 -17.07 -2.19
C CYS A 263 5.14 -17.13 -1.66
N LEU A 264 6.09 -17.58 -2.50
CA LEU A 264 7.50 -17.72 -2.12
C LEU A 264 8.11 -16.38 -1.71
N VAL A 265 7.93 -15.33 -2.52
CA VAL A 265 8.48 -13.98 -2.24
C VAL A 265 7.84 -13.36 -0.99
N LEU A 266 6.52 -13.42 -0.89
CA LEU A 266 5.78 -12.85 0.25
C LEU A 266 6.14 -13.55 1.57
N ALA A 267 6.35 -14.87 1.53
CA ALA A 267 6.68 -15.68 2.69
C ALA A 267 8.19 -15.74 2.99
N GLY A 268 9.05 -15.24 2.11
CA GLY A 268 10.51 -15.35 2.25
C GLY A 268 11.04 -16.77 2.08
N CYS A 269 10.39 -17.58 1.24
CA CYS A 269 10.79 -18.94 0.93
C CYS A 269 11.42 -19.04 -0.46
N SER A 270 12.35 -19.98 -0.64
CA SER A 270 12.91 -20.33 -1.95
C SER A 270 12.28 -21.59 -2.55
N ASP A 271 11.59 -22.40 -1.74
CA ASP A 271 11.03 -23.68 -2.14
C ASP A 271 9.68 -23.92 -1.45
N VAL A 272 8.73 -24.52 -2.17
CA VAL A 272 7.40 -24.89 -1.68
C VAL A 272 7.47 -26.06 -0.69
N ARG A 273 8.49 -26.92 -0.79
CA ARG A 273 8.67 -28.10 0.09
C ARG A 273 8.97 -27.73 1.54
N ASP A 274 9.61 -26.59 1.75
CA ASP A 274 9.93 -26.02 3.07
C ASP A 274 9.16 -24.69 3.29
N PHE A 275 7.91 -24.66 2.82
CA PHE A 275 7.11 -23.44 2.88
C PHE A 275 6.65 -23.16 4.30
N SER A 276 7.06 -21.99 4.80
CA SER A 276 6.55 -21.40 6.04
C SER A 276 6.65 -19.89 5.95
N LEU A 277 5.81 -19.17 6.69
CA LEU A 277 5.93 -17.71 6.76
C LEU A 277 7.17 -17.35 7.58
N ARG A 278 8.22 -16.86 6.93
CA ARG A 278 9.47 -16.48 7.62
C ARG A 278 9.32 -15.13 8.30
N ASP A 279 9.88 -14.97 9.50
CA ASP A 279 9.81 -13.71 10.25
C ASP A 279 10.53 -12.54 9.53
N HIS A 280 11.58 -12.84 8.76
CA HIS A 280 12.32 -11.86 7.96
C HIS A 280 11.64 -11.54 6.61
N SER A 281 10.55 -12.24 6.26
CA SER A 281 9.81 -11.92 5.04
C SER A 281 8.98 -10.65 5.22
N VAL A 282 8.60 -10.01 4.11
CA VAL A 282 7.76 -8.81 4.16
C VAL A 282 6.43 -9.08 4.86
N LEU A 283 5.78 -10.23 4.63
CA LEU A 283 4.55 -10.57 5.35
C LEU A 283 4.82 -10.93 6.81
N GLY A 284 5.94 -11.58 7.14
CA GLY A 284 6.33 -11.88 8.52
C GLY A 284 6.51 -10.60 9.34
N GLN A 285 7.23 -9.61 8.78
CA GLN A 285 7.45 -8.31 9.41
C GLN A 285 6.15 -7.51 9.55
N ILE A 286 5.29 -7.50 8.52
CA ILE A 286 3.97 -6.87 8.61
C ILE A 286 3.14 -7.53 9.71
N LEU A 287 3.08 -8.87 9.76
CA LEU A 287 2.29 -9.59 10.76
C LEU A 287 2.78 -9.30 12.18
N SER A 288 4.10 -9.29 12.39
CA SER A 288 4.71 -8.91 13.66
C SER A 288 4.33 -7.48 14.05
N ALA A 289 4.46 -6.53 13.13
CA ALA A 289 4.10 -5.12 13.35
C ALA A 289 2.59 -4.92 13.57
N GLN A 290 1.74 -5.77 13.01
CA GLN A 290 0.29 -5.75 13.27
C GLN A 290 -0.05 -6.28 14.67
N ARG A 291 0.70 -7.25 15.19
CA ARG A 291 0.47 -7.92 16.48
C ARG A 291 0.87 -7.09 17.71
N ILE A 292 1.48 -5.92 17.53
CA ILE A 292 1.66 -4.96 18.64
C ILE A 292 0.31 -4.47 19.19
N ASP A 293 -0.75 -4.59 18.40
CA ASP A 293 -2.13 -4.48 18.88
C ASP A 293 -2.49 -5.68 19.76
N SER A 294 -2.50 -5.45 21.06
CA SER A 294 -2.87 -6.43 22.08
C SER A 294 -4.31 -6.28 22.59
N VAL A 295 -4.99 -5.19 22.23
CA VAL A 295 -6.26 -4.78 22.87
C VAL A 295 -7.46 -4.83 21.93
N GLY A 296 -7.24 -4.73 20.62
CA GLY A 296 -8.31 -4.62 19.64
C GLY A 296 -9.09 -3.30 19.72
N ILE A 297 -10.02 -3.10 18.78
CA ILE A 297 -10.76 -1.84 18.65
C ILE A 297 -11.68 -1.57 19.83
N VAL A 298 -12.34 -2.59 20.39
CA VAL A 298 -13.33 -2.38 21.46
C VAL A 298 -12.66 -1.81 22.70
N ARG A 299 -11.57 -2.43 23.16
CA ARG A 299 -10.82 -1.92 24.32
C ARG A 299 -10.10 -0.61 23.99
N ALA A 300 -9.51 -0.45 22.80
CA ALA A 300 -8.89 0.82 22.40
C ALA A 300 -9.91 1.98 22.42
N HIS A 301 -11.15 1.73 22.01
CA HIS A 301 -12.23 2.71 22.06
C HIS A 301 -12.63 3.05 23.51
N GLN A 302 -12.77 2.06 24.38
CA GLN A 302 -13.05 2.28 25.80
C GLN A 302 -11.96 3.14 26.47
N ILE A 303 -10.70 2.83 26.19
CA ILE A 303 -9.55 3.62 26.65
C ILE A 303 -9.66 5.05 26.12
N PHE A 304 -9.93 5.23 24.82
CA PHE A 304 -10.06 6.56 24.24
C PHE A 304 -11.17 7.38 24.93
N GLN A 305 -12.30 6.75 25.26
CA GLN A 305 -13.40 7.38 25.97
C GLN A 305 -13.11 7.70 27.44
N SER A 306 -12.17 6.99 28.08
CA SER A 306 -11.76 7.26 29.47
C SER A 306 -10.73 8.37 29.60
N LEU A 307 -10.04 8.75 28.51
CA LEU A 307 -9.07 9.84 28.53
C LEU A 307 -9.72 11.19 28.84
N PRO A 308 -9.04 12.16 29.46
CA PRO A 308 -9.60 13.50 29.70
C PRO A 308 -10.07 14.15 28.39
N ALA A 309 -11.13 14.98 28.42
CA ALA A 309 -11.66 15.65 27.24
C ALA A 309 -10.59 16.41 26.43
N ALA A 310 -9.58 17.00 27.10
CA ALA A 310 -8.44 17.64 26.44
C ALA A 310 -7.57 16.68 25.59
N ALA A 311 -7.55 15.39 25.92
CA ALA A 311 -6.91 14.33 25.14
C ALA A 311 -7.86 13.68 24.11
N GLN A 312 -9.18 13.85 24.26
CA GLN A 312 -10.20 13.42 23.28
C GLN A 312 -10.45 14.48 22.18
N VAL A 313 -10.20 15.76 22.49
CA VAL A 313 -10.52 16.92 21.65
C VAL A 313 -9.26 17.44 20.93
N CYS A 314 -9.32 17.42 19.60
CA CYS A 314 -8.53 18.31 18.75
C CYS A 314 -9.46 19.42 18.27
N ARG A 315 -8.95 20.67 18.09
CA ARG A 315 -9.70 21.89 17.72
C ARG A 315 -10.33 21.85 16.31
N CYS A 316 -11.18 20.87 16.04
CA CYS A 316 -12.18 20.92 14.99
C CYS A 316 -13.46 20.34 15.60
N GLY A 317 -14.33 21.22 16.09
CA GLY A 317 -15.61 20.81 16.66
C GLY A 317 -16.34 19.84 15.72
N VAL A 318 -16.98 18.85 16.33
CA VAL A 318 -17.96 17.88 15.82
C VAL A 318 -17.54 16.46 16.24
N VAL A 319 -18.25 15.93 17.25
CA VAL A 319 -18.56 14.50 17.34
C VAL A 319 -20.03 14.39 17.72
N ARG A 320 -20.88 14.02 16.75
CA ARG A 320 -22.16 13.36 17.01
C ARG A 320 -22.14 12.06 16.20
N TYR A 321 -22.38 10.95 16.88
CA TYR A 321 -22.76 9.62 16.37
C TYR A 321 -22.18 9.21 15.01
N PHE A 322 -21.13 8.37 14.98
CA PHE A 322 -20.71 7.72 13.72
C PHE A 322 -20.03 6.37 13.96
N GLU A 323 -20.33 5.43 13.05
CA GLU A 323 -19.89 4.02 12.92
C GLU A 323 -18.43 3.75 13.36
N VAL A 324 -18.24 2.64 14.09
CA VAL A 324 -16.97 2.18 14.69
C VAL A 324 -15.83 2.11 13.67
N THR A 325 -16.12 1.77 12.40
CA THR A 325 -15.15 1.73 11.28
C THR A 325 -14.65 3.11 10.87
N LYS A 326 -15.53 4.13 10.82
CA LYS A 326 -15.13 5.53 10.56
C LYS A 326 -14.40 6.13 11.75
N LEU A 327 -14.74 5.69 12.97
CA LEU A 327 -14.09 6.06 14.22
C LEU A 327 -12.64 5.57 14.27
N LEU A 328 -12.37 4.36 13.80
CA LEU A 328 -11.04 3.75 13.66
C LEU A 328 -10.12 4.59 12.76
N GLN A 329 -10.59 4.91 11.57
CA GLN A 329 -9.87 5.75 10.61
C GLN A 329 -9.78 7.22 11.05
N TYR A 330 -10.67 7.65 11.95
CA TYR A 330 -10.65 8.99 12.56
C TYR A 330 -9.68 9.05 13.74
N LEU A 331 -9.63 8.05 14.62
CA LEU A 331 -8.76 7.99 15.80
C LEU A 331 -7.28 7.81 15.43
N VAL A 332 -6.99 6.88 14.51
CA VAL A 332 -5.62 6.63 14.00
C VAL A 332 -5.04 7.93 13.44
N GLN A 333 -5.84 8.60 12.62
CA GLN A 333 -5.40 9.84 11.98
C GLN A 333 -5.42 11.03 12.94
N LYS A 334 -6.33 11.10 13.92
CA LYS A 334 -6.46 12.25 14.84
C LYS A 334 -5.38 12.30 15.91
N GLN A 335 -4.93 11.17 16.47
CA GLN A 335 -3.75 11.18 17.35
C GLN A 335 -2.46 11.44 16.56
N LEU A 336 -2.33 10.90 15.33
CA LEU A 336 -1.24 11.26 14.42
C LEU A 336 -1.23 12.76 14.07
N LEU A 337 -2.37 13.44 14.13
CA LEU A 337 -2.51 14.87 13.84
C LEU A 337 -2.31 15.79 15.05
N ASP A 338 -2.22 15.26 16.27
CA ASP A 338 -1.88 16.06 17.44
C ASP A 338 -0.39 16.44 17.36
N LYS A 339 -0.15 17.75 17.20
CA LYS A 339 1.07 18.31 16.60
C LYS A 339 2.37 18.02 17.36
N ASN A 340 2.32 17.39 18.54
CA ASN A 340 3.39 17.55 19.52
C ASN A 340 3.95 16.28 20.16
N ARG A 341 3.46 15.05 19.90
CA ARG A 341 3.88 13.91 20.79
C ARG A 341 4.19 12.56 20.16
N LEU A 342 3.55 12.13 19.08
CA LEU A 342 3.94 10.87 18.41
C LEU A 342 5.32 10.93 17.73
N PRO A 343 5.79 12.05 17.16
CA PRO A 343 7.14 12.12 16.59
C PRO A 343 8.24 12.33 17.64
N VAL A 344 7.89 12.81 18.83
CA VAL A 344 8.88 13.20 19.86
C VAL A 344 9.37 12.01 20.66
N ARG A 345 8.57 10.94 20.75
CA ARG A 345 8.91 9.69 21.43
C ARG A 345 9.13 8.60 20.39
N GLY A 346 10.22 7.83 20.54
CA GLY A 346 10.50 6.67 19.71
C GLY A 346 9.62 5.48 20.08
N LEU A 347 10.16 4.26 19.98
CA LEU A 347 9.44 3.02 20.29
C LEU A 347 9.25 2.72 21.79
N GLU A 348 9.53 3.67 22.68
CA GLU A 348 9.31 3.54 24.13
C GLU A 348 7.87 3.14 24.50
N VAL A 349 6.91 3.43 23.61
CA VAL A 349 5.49 3.05 23.74
C VAL A 349 5.29 1.52 23.73
N LEU A 350 6.21 0.77 23.12
CA LEU A 350 6.10 -0.69 23.01
C LEU A 350 6.30 -1.40 24.36
N GLU A 351 7.09 -0.80 25.25
CA GLU A 351 7.45 -1.38 26.55
C GLU A 351 6.41 -1.04 27.64
N ARG A 352 5.54 -0.06 27.39
CA ARG A 352 4.63 0.51 28.39
C ARG A 352 3.23 -0.08 28.28
N THR A 353 2.65 -0.42 29.43
CA THR A 353 1.34 -1.07 29.53
C THR A 353 0.20 -0.15 30.00
N ASP A 354 0.48 1.15 30.18
CA ASP A 354 -0.58 2.10 30.51
C ASP A 354 -1.56 2.30 29.34
N ASP A 355 -2.79 2.68 29.68
CA ASP A 355 -3.91 2.85 28.75
C ASP A 355 -3.52 3.72 27.53
N ARG A 356 -2.77 4.80 27.74
CA ARG A 356 -2.32 5.65 26.63
C ARG A 356 -1.38 4.91 25.70
N SER A 357 -0.40 4.19 26.22
CA SER A 357 0.53 3.40 25.40
C SER A 357 -0.14 2.23 24.69
N LEU A 358 -1.17 1.62 25.29
CA LEU A 358 -2.01 0.61 24.62
C LEU A 358 -2.76 1.22 23.42
N LEU A 359 -3.31 2.42 23.58
CA LEU A 359 -3.98 3.12 22.48
C LEU A 359 -3.00 3.53 21.37
N GLU A 360 -1.84 4.09 21.72
CA GLU A 360 -0.81 4.47 20.75
C GLU A 360 -0.31 3.24 19.94
N ARG A 361 -0.09 2.09 20.60
CA ARG A 361 0.21 0.81 19.93
C ARG A 361 -0.89 0.37 18.97
N TYR A 362 -2.15 0.47 19.40
CA TYR A 362 -3.29 0.15 18.54
C TYR A 362 -3.31 0.99 17.25
N LEU A 363 -3.01 2.30 17.33
CA LEU A 363 -3.00 3.17 16.15
C LEU A 363 -1.79 2.92 15.23
N LEU A 364 -0.63 2.59 15.82
CA LEU A 364 0.53 2.17 15.05
C LEU A 364 0.24 0.87 14.29
N ALA A 365 -0.31 -0.14 14.97
CA ALA A 365 -0.73 -1.39 14.36
C ALA A 365 -1.78 -1.17 13.25
N ALA A 366 -2.72 -0.25 13.44
CA ALA A 366 -3.71 0.09 12.42
C ALA A 366 -3.07 0.61 11.12
N SER A 367 -1.92 1.29 11.21
CA SER A 367 -1.15 1.69 10.02
C SER A 367 -0.62 0.46 9.26
N MET A 368 -0.17 -0.57 9.99
CA MET A 368 0.35 -1.83 9.43
C MET A 368 -0.76 -2.73 8.87
N LYS A 369 -2.00 -2.58 9.34
CA LYS A 369 -3.17 -3.32 8.85
C LYS A 369 -3.70 -2.76 7.53
N ASP A 370 -3.41 -1.49 7.21
CA ASP A 370 -3.93 -0.80 6.01
C ASP A 370 -2.83 -0.40 5.02
N CYS A 371 -1.62 -0.99 5.15
CA CYS A 371 -0.53 -0.80 4.20
C CYS A 371 -0.75 -1.62 2.91
N SER A 372 -0.04 -1.24 1.85
CA SER A 372 0.11 -2.04 0.62
C SER A 372 1.52 -2.60 0.54
N VAL A 373 1.69 -3.75 -0.09
CA VAL A 373 2.97 -4.34 -0.49
C VAL A 373 3.02 -4.37 -2.02
N CYS A 374 4.13 -3.92 -2.62
CA CYS A 374 4.36 -3.99 -4.06
C CYS A 374 5.41 -5.08 -4.33
N THR A 375 4.98 -6.31 -4.57
CA THR A 375 5.78 -7.49 -4.19
C THR A 375 6.50 -8.20 -5.31
N LEU A 376 6.27 -7.85 -6.57
CA LEU A 376 6.95 -8.54 -7.67
C LEU A 376 7.43 -7.53 -8.70
N ARG A 377 8.65 -7.75 -9.19
CA ARG A 377 9.23 -7.05 -10.32
C ARG A 377 9.89 -8.12 -11.18
N ILE A 378 9.12 -8.70 -12.11
CA ILE A 378 9.65 -9.73 -13.00
C ILE A 378 10.47 -9.03 -14.08
N VAL A 379 11.63 -9.58 -14.40
CA VAL A 379 12.41 -9.18 -15.57
C VAL A 379 12.94 -10.42 -16.29
N LEU A 380 12.80 -10.47 -17.61
CA LEU A 380 13.35 -11.55 -18.43
C LEU A 380 14.88 -11.38 -18.54
N TYR A 381 15.65 -12.40 -18.18
CA TYR A 381 17.11 -12.34 -18.24
C TYR A 381 17.61 -12.62 -19.67
N ARG A 382 18.63 -11.87 -20.12
CA ARG A 382 19.22 -11.96 -21.48
C ARG A 382 19.94 -13.30 -21.76
N GLY A 383 20.20 -14.10 -20.74
CA GLY A 383 21.07 -15.29 -20.82
C GLY A 383 20.44 -16.57 -21.38
N GLN A 384 19.13 -16.61 -21.67
CA GLN A 384 18.49 -17.80 -22.25
C GLN A 384 18.07 -17.67 -23.71
N TYR A 385 18.25 -16.49 -24.33
CA TYR A 385 17.76 -16.25 -25.68
C TYR A 385 18.96 -16.02 -26.62
N LYS A 386 19.56 -17.11 -27.10
CA LYS A 386 20.29 -17.06 -28.38
C LYS A 386 19.23 -16.94 -29.48
N THR A 387 19.45 -15.96 -30.36
CA THR A 387 18.72 -15.69 -31.61
C THR A 387 18.49 -16.93 -32.45
#